data_AF-A0A955AHL6-F1
#
_entry.id   AF-A0A955AHL6-F1
#
_cell.length_a   1.000
_cell.length_b   1.000
_cell.length_c   1.000
_cell.angle_alpha   90.00
_cell.angle_beta   90.00
_cell.angle_gamma   90.00
#
_symmetry.space_group_name_H-M   'P 1'
#
loop_
_entity.id
_entity.type
_entity.pdbx_description
1 polymer ?
#
loop_
_entity_poly.entity_id
_entity_poly.type
_entity_poly.pdbx_seq_one_letter_code
_entity_poly.pdbx_strand_id
1 'polypeptide(L)'
;GLSKAYHLGIGSIPDVGLTSYLLPLLLVGLLLASMSWRRGGPSTWSVPMLYVLFVAAIVQLGTQFAPTGETRVIATTAGLGAWAAVTGMWYHGRQQWARRARWVHIESPDRIAAQLSRWLPLATGLLSIVTLLLSLAVTLTFIETWQRTLGALAPFALGASVAFQADGPSRLRRQIIAMALALWAVILVRWASIDPGLNGTTLLAYVVRTLMALSAVTFLYAMIGSGWEKWFGDWRRPARITSWYSGAVAVLVLGLVLAVEAYLFSPQTGVPINAVVLGEVLALLTLLLVGLIVVAVNPARDPWSLTEDGRMGAGYAAQGTLVAMFIHAYLARPQLFRGLLTEYWPFVVLAIAYAGISISLLARRMGYRVLAEPLERTGIFLPMIPIIGWWIQAADHGTYSMLLFAGASLYLSVGILRRSIGLTATAIVVGNLGFWAFLGEHSLWLTLRPQFWLVPPATTVLVAAHINRHRLPAATLSAIRYVSLIVIYVSSTSEVFLNGVGTSLWPPVVLIILSLVGVVVGIAARARSFLYMGTTFTLVAVITMVWHASRHIGHVWPWWAFGIGLGVAILAALVTLEKQRKDPAHWIDSLHQWKT
;
A
#
# COMPACT_ATOMS: atom_id res chain seq x y z
N GLY A 1 -67.41 -43.24 -13.02
CA GLY A 1 -67.69 -42.54 -14.29
C GLY A 1 -67.64 -41.05 -14.02
N LEU A 2 -67.17 -40.17 -14.91
CA LEU A 2 -66.70 -40.20 -16.30
C LEU A 2 -65.72 -39.01 -16.35
N SER A 3 -64.42 -39.15 -16.65
CA SER A 3 -63.85 -39.31 -18.00
C SER A 3 -64.35 -38.29 -19.03
N LYS A 4 -63.40 -37.51 -19.57
CA LYS A 4 -63.44 -36.59 -20.73
C LYS A 4 -63.82 -35.12 -20.48
N ALA A 5 -62.79 -34.30 -20.26
CA ALA A 5 -62.44 -33.22 -21.19
C ALA A 5 -61.13 -32.54 -20.74
N TYR A 6 -60.01 -33.24 -20.91
CA TYR A 6 -58.74 -32.58 -21.19
C TYR A 6 -58.93 -31.83 -22.52
N HIS A 7 -59.38 -30.58 -22.45
CA HIS A 7 -59.16 -29.65 -23.54
C HIS A 7 -57.65 -29.40 -23.61
N LEU A 8 -57.00 -30.21 -24.45
CA LEU A 8 -55.85 -29.80 -25.25
C LEU A 8 -56.24 -28.50 -25.96
N GLY A 9 -56.09 -27.38 -25.25
CA GLY A 9 -55.93 -26.06 -25.85
C GLY A 9 -54.57 -25.97 -26.50
N ILE A 10 -54.28 -26.86 -27.45
CA ILE A 10 -53.36 -26.57 -28.54
C ILE A 10 -54.11 -25.50 -29.34
N GLY A 11 -53.97 -24.26 -28.91
CA GLY A 11 -54.30 -23.11 -29.73
C GLY A 11 -53.42 -23.22 -30.97
N SER A 12 -54.00 -23.73 -32.04
CA SER A 12 -53.51 -23.59 -33.40
C SER A 12 -53.48 -22.09 -33.73
N ILE A 13 -52.43 -21.42 -33.30
CA ILE A 13 -52.01 -20.16 -33.91
C ILE A 13 -51.44 -20.57 -35.28
N PRO A 14 -51.99 -20.09 -36.40
CA PRO A 14 -51.42 -20.38 -37.69
C PRO A 14 -50.00 -19.79 -37.77
N ASP A 15 -49.02 -20.66 -38.00
CA ASP A 15 -47.61 -20.39 -38.32
C ASP A 15 -47.39 -19.57 -39.61
N VAL A 16 -48.36 -18.76 -40.03
CA VAL A 16 -48.31 -17.96 -41.27
C VAL A 16 -47.33 -16.79 -41.13
N GLY A 17 -47.11 -16.30 -39.90
CA GLY A 17 -46.13 -15.25 -39.61
C GLY A 17 -44.69 -15.74 -39.70
N LEU A 18 -44.41 -17.01 -39.43
CA LEU A 18 -43.04 -17.54 -39.37
C LEU A 18 -42.48 -17.73 -40.79
N THR A 19 -43.32 -18.23 -41.69
CA THR A 19 -43.03 -18.30 -43.12
C THR A 19 -42.91 -16.94 -43.79
N SER A 20 -43.71 -15.93 -43.38
CA SER A 20 -43.74 -14.65 -44.09
C SER A 20 -42.50 -13.78 -43.90
N TYR A 21 -41.75 -13.92 -42.80
CA TYR A 21 -40.52 -13.14 -42.54
C TYR A 21 -39.23 -13.90 -42.84
N LEU A 22 -39.18 -15.21 -42.60
CA LEU A 22 -37.97 -16.01 -42.88
C LEU A 22 -37.81 -16.31 -44.37
N LEU A 23 -38.91 -16.51 -45.11
CA LEU A 23 -38.85 -16.83 -46.53
C LEU A 23 -38.25 -15.69 -47.38
N PRO A 24 -38.60 -14.41 -47.17
CA PRO A 24 -37.91 -13.29 -47.82
C PRO A 24 -36.43 -13.19 -47.46
N LEU A 25 -36.06 -13.38 -46.18
CA LEU A 25 -34.66 -13.35 -45.74
C LEU A 25 -33.85 -14.48 -46.40
N LEU A 26 -34.44 -15.67 -46.54
CA LEU A 26 -33.81 -16.83 -47.16
C LEU A 26 -33.71 -16.65 -48.69
N LEU A 27 -34.74 -16.12 -49.35
CA LEU A 27 -34.72 -15.80 -50.78
C LEU A 27 -33.70 -14.70 -51.11
N VAL A 28 -33.66 -13.62 -50.33
CA VAL A 28 -32.65 -12.55 -50.50
C VAL A 28 -31.25 -13.09 -50.19
N GLY A 29 -31.11 -13.96 -49.19
CA GLY A 29 -29.87 -14.66 -48.88
C GLY A 29 -29.37 -15.54 -50.04
N LEU A 30 -30.24 -16.34 -50.63
CA LEU A 30 -29.92 -17.17 -51.80
C LEU A 30 -29.57 -16.31 -53.03
N LEU A 31 -30.29 -15.21 -53.24
CA LEU A 31 -29.99 -14.26 -54.32
C LEU A 31 -28.61 -13.63 -54.13
N LEU A 32 -28.29 -13.11 -52.94
CA LEU A 32 -26.98 -12.52 -52.68
C LEU A 32 -25.84 -13.56 -52.71
N ALA A 33 -26.10 -14.78 -52.26
CA ALA A 33 -25.16 -15.90 -52.40
C ALA A 33 -24.93 -16.24 -53.88
N SER A 34 -25.97 -16.29 -54.70
CA SER A 34 -25.84 -16.50 -56.16
C SER A 34 -25.10 -15.35 -56.86
N MET A 35 -25.30 -14.10 -56.40
CA MET A 35 -24.57 -12.94 -56.91
C MET A 35 -23.09 -12.98 -56.55
N SER A 36 -22.74 -13.63 -55.43
CA SER A 36 -21.33 -13.87 -55.07
C SER A 36 -20.66 -14.96 -55.91
N TRP A 37 -21.46 -15.84 -56.56
CA TRP A 37 -20.99 -16.96 -57.38
C TRP A 37 -20.85 -16.62 -58.89
N ARG A 38 -21.27 -15.42 -59.31
CA ARG A 38 -21.37 -15.05 -60.74
C ARG A 38 -19.99 -14.89 -61.40
N ARG A 39 -19.87 -15.36 -62.66
CA ARG A 39 -18.63 -15.32 -63.49
C ARG A 39 -18.05 -13.92 -63.78
N GLY A 40 -18.76 -12.85 -63.41
CA GLY A 40 -18.27 -11.46 -63.51
C GLY A 40 -17.45 -10.98 -62.29
N GLY A 41 -17.29 -11.83 -61.29
CA GLY A 41 -16.77 -11.47 -59.98
C GLY A 41 -17.88 -11.05 -59.00
N PRO A 42 -17.69 -11.28 -57.69
CA PRO A 42 -18.69 -10.95 -56.67
C PRO A 42 -18.92 -9.43 -56.61
N SER A 43 -20.19 -9.03 -56.53
CA SER A 43 -20.54 -7.63 -56.21
C SER A 43 -19.90 -7.23 -54.87
N THR A 44 -19.33 -6.03 -54.82
CA THR A 44 -18.69 -5.43 -53.64
C THR A 44 -19.61 -5.31 -52.43
N TRP A 45 -20.92 -5.48 -52.61
CA TRP A 45 -21.93 -5.39 -51.55
C TRP A 45 -22.59 -6.72 -51.18
N SER A 46 -22.41 -7.77 -51.99
CA SER A 46 -23.09 -9.07 -51.79
C SER A 46 -22.79 -9.71 -50.42
N VAL A 47 -21.51 -9.82 -50.06
CA VAL A 47 -21.07 -10.43 -48.79
C VAL A 47 -21.40 -9.56 -47.55
N PRO A 48 -21.18 -8.23 -47.56
CA PRO A 48 -21.65 -7.36 -46.48
C PRO A 48 -23.17 -7.43 -46.25
N MET A 49 -23.98 -7.47 -47.33
CA MET A 49 -25.43 -7.56 -47.23
C MET A 49 -25.87 -8.89 -46.63
N LEU A 50 -25.23 -10.02 -47.02
CA LEU A 50 -25.45 -11.31 -46.39
C LEU A 50 -25.20 -11.27 -44.88
N TYR A 51 -24.11 -10.64 -44.45
CA TYR A 51 -23.80 -10.50 -43.03
C TYR A 51 -24.89 -9.72 -42.27
N VAL A 52 -25.36 -8.61 -42.82
CA VAL A 52 -26.45 -7.81 -42.22
C VAL A 52 -27.76 -8.60 -42.18
N LEU A 53 -28.07 -9.36 -43.24
CA LEU A 53 -29.27 -10.21 -43.28
C LEU A 53 -29.22 -11.33 -42.25
N PHE A 54 -28.06 -11.96 -42.03
CA PHE A 54 -27.90 -12.96 -40.97
C PHE A 54 -28.08 -12.34 -39.58
N VAL A 55 -27.56 -11.14 -39.35
CA VAL A 55 -27.81 -10.40 -38.09
C VAL A 55 -29.31 -10.11 -37.92
N ALA A 56 -29.99 -9.64 -38.96
CA ALA A 56 -31.43 -9.40 -38.93
C ALA A 56 -32.24 -10.69 -38.69
N ALA A 57 -31.83 -11.80 -39.32
CA ALA A 57 -32.43 -13.11 -39.11
C ALA A 57 -32.26 -13.58 -37.66
N ILE A 58 -31.08 -13.41 -37.06
CA ILE A 58 -30.86 -13.77 -35.64
C ILE A 58 -31.77 -12.96 -34.72
N VAL A 59 -31.89 -11.65 -34.95
CA VAL A 59 -32.80 -10.80 -34.16
C VAL A 59 -34.25 -11.26 -34.33
N GLN A 60 -34.68 -11.55 -35.56
CA GLN A 60 -36.04 -11.99 -35.85
C GLN A 60 -36.35 -13.39 -35.27
N LEU A 61 -35.41 -14.33 -35.38
CA LEU A 61 -35.55 -15.66 -34.78
C LEU A 61 -35.60 -15.54 -33.25
N GLY A 62 -34.76 -14.69 -32.67
CA GLY A 62 -34.78 -14.38 -31.24
C GLY A 62 -36.13 -13.83 -30.78
N THR A 63 -36.77 -12.94 -31.54
CA THR A 63 -38.07 -12.37 -31.19
C THR A 63 -39.25 -13.34 -31.37
N GLN A 64 -39.16 -14.27 -32.32
CA GLN A 64 -40.25 -15.20 -32.64
C GLN A 64 -40.25 -16.49 -31.81
N PHE A 65 -39.09 -17.10 -31.57
CA PHE A 65 -39.01 -18.43 -30.95
C PHE A 65 -38.96 -18.40 -29.42
N ALA A 66 -38.71 -17.23 -28.81
CA ALA A 66 -38.63 -17.12 -27.37
C ALA A 66 -39.97 -16.69 -26.74
N PRO A 67 -40.49 -17.48 -25.77
CA PRO A 67 -41.84 -17.31 -25.24
C PRO A 67 -42.03 -16.04 -24.40
N THR A 68 -40.95 -15.49 -23.82
CA THR A 68 -40.98 -14.32 -22.95
C THR A 68 -40.08 -13.20 -23.49
N GLY A 69 -40.37 -11.94 -23.12
CA GLY A 69 -39.53 -10.80 -23.51
C GLY A 69 -38.06 -10.98 -23.13
N GLU A 70 -37.79 -11.54 -21.96
CA GLU A 70 -36.44 -11.85 -21.46
C GLU A 70 -35.73 -12.89 -22.33
N THR A 71 -36.40 -14.03 -22.60
CA THR A 71 -35.82 -15.10 -23.40
C THR A 71 -35.49 -14.64 -24.83
N ARG A 72 -36.25 -13.67 -25.38
CA ARG A 72 -35.96 -13.07 -26.70
C ARG A 72 -34.65 -12.30 -26.72
N VAL A 73 -34.39 -11.50 -25.68
CA VAL A 73 -33.16 -10.70 -25.56
C VAL A 73 -31.95 -11.62 -25.37
N ILE A 74 -32.07 -12.68 -24.57
CA ILE A 74 -30.97 -13.66 -24.38
C ILE A 74 -30.66 -14.40 -25.67
N ALA A 75 -31.69 -14.95 -26.34
CA ALA A 75 -31.53 -15.67 -27.60
C ALA A 75 -30.86 -14.78 -28.66
N THR A 76 -31.27 -13.52 -28.73
CA THR A 76 -30.65 -12.52 -29.59
C THR A 76 -29.19 -12.28 -29.20
N THR A 77 -28.90 -12.02 -27.92
CA THR A 77 -27.54 -11.74 -27.42
C THR A 77 -26.59 -12.90 -27.66
N ALA A 78 -27.01 -14.12 -27.35
CA ALA A 78 -26.24 -15.35 -27.58
C ALA A 78 -26.05 -15.62 -29.09
N GLY A 79 -27.11 -15.44 -29.89
CA GLY A 79 -27.06 -15.61 -31.34
C GLY A 79 -26.09 -14.64 -32.01
N LEU A 80 -26.09 -13.35 -31.62
CA LEU A 80 -25.17 -12.35 -32.14
C LEU A 80 -23.71 -12.68 -31.75
N GLY A 81 -23.47 -13.12 -30.51
CA GLY A 81 -22.16 -13.58 -30.06
C GLY A 81 -21.67 -14.80 -30.85
N ALA A 82 -22.52 -15.81 -31.05
CA ALA A 82 -22.21 -17.00 -31.83
C ALA A 82 -21.91 -16.66 -33.30
N TRP A 83 -22.70 -15.77 -33.90
CA TRP A 83 -22.48 -15.30 -35.27
C TRP A 83 -21.15 -14.56 -35.43
N ALA A 84 -20.80 -13.71 -34.45
CA ALA A 84 -19.49 -13.07 -34.43
C ALA A 84 -18.38 -14.15 -34.38
N ALA A 85 -18.48 -15.16 -33.53
CA ALA A 85 -17.48 -16.23 -33.44
C ALA A 85 -17.33 -17.00 -34.75
N VAL A 86 -18.44 -17.38 -35.40
CA VAL A 86 -18.46 -18.08 -36.70
C VAL A 86 -17.79 -17.24 -37.78
N THR A 87 -18.16 -15.95 -37.88
CA THR A 87 -17.59 -15.04 -38.89
C THR A 87 -16.10 -14.76 -38.62
N GLY A 88 -15.67 -14.75 -37.36
CA GLY A 88 -14.27 -14.72 -36.98
C GLY A 88 -13.51 -15.98 -37.44
N MET A 89 -14.06 -17.18 -37.19
CA MET A 89 -13.47 -18.44 -37.66
C MET A 89 -13.35 -18.48 -39.19
N TRP A 90 -14.39 -18.03 -39.90
CA TRP A 90 -14.36 -17.89 -41.37
C TRP A 90 -13.28 -16.93 -41.83
N TYR A 91 -13.10 -15.81 -41.12
CA TYR A 91 -12.03 -14.88 -41.39
C TYR A 91 -10.64 -15.49 -41.21
N HIS A 92 -10.42 -16.25 -40.14
CA HIS A 92 -9.13 -16.92 -39.89
C HIS A 92 -8.82 -17.94 -40.99
N GLY A 93 -9.80 -18.76 -41.36
CA GLY A 93 -9.68 -19.74 -42.42
C GLY A 93 -9.71 -19.17 -43.83
N ARG A 94 -9.88 -17.85 -44.03
CA ARG A 94 -10.22 -17.25 -45.34
C ARG A 94 -9.27 -17.64 -46.48
N GLN A 95 -7.97 -17.80 -46.21
CA GLN A 95 -7.01 -18.23 -47.23
C GLN A 95 -7.14 -19.73 -47.56
N GLN A 96 -7.42 -20.58 -46.55
CA GLN A 96 -7.66 -22.00 -46.78
C GLN A 96 -8.99 -22.21 -47.51
N TRP A 97 -10.03 -21.48 -47.13
CA TRP A 97 -11.30 -21.41 -47.84
C TRP A 97 -11.10 -20.93 -49.27
N ALA A 98 -10.31 -19.88 -49.49
CA ALA A 98 -10.01 -19.39 -50.82
C ALA A 98 -9.31 -20.44 -51.69
N ARG A 99 -8.38 -21.22 -51.12
CA ARG A 99 -7.74 -22.34 -51.82
C ARG A 99 -8.74 -23.45 -52.16
N ARG A 100 -9.57 -23.88 -51.20
CA ARG A 100 -10.61 -24.91 -51.42
C ARG A 100 -11.69 -24.45 -52.41
N ALA A 101 -12.07 -23.18 -52.39
CA ALA A 101 -13.04 -22.59 -53.31
C ALA A 101 -12.61 -22.65 -54.78
N ARG A 102 -11.28 -22.65 -55.07
CA ARG A 102 -10.78 -22.87 -56.43
C ARG A 102 -11.12 -24.26 -56.97
N TRP A 103 -11.22 -25.27 -56.11
CA TRP A 103 -11.65 -26.63 -56.51
C TRP A 103 -13.11 -26.67 -56.95
N VAL A 104 -13.94 -25.76 -56.43
CA VAL A 104 -15.36 -25.63 -56.77
C VAL A 104 -15.59 -24.56 -57.86
N HIS A 105 -14.55 -24.21 -58.62
CA HIS A 105 -14.62 -23.28 -59.76
C HIS A 105 -15.14 -21.87 -59.42
N ILE A 106 -14.91 -21.37 -58.20
CA ILE A 106 -15.16 -19.96 -57.88
C ILE A 106 -14.05 -19.12 -58.51
N GLU A 107 -14.38 -18.22 -59.45
CA GLU A 107 -13.40 -17.53 -60.33
C GLU A 107 -12.55 -16.44 -59.64
N SER A 108 -12.81 -16.07 -58.37
CA SER A 108 -11.99 -15.04 -57.69
C SER A 108 -12.03 -15.07 -56.14
N PRO A 109 -11.67 -16.20 -55.49
CA PRO A 109 -11.77 -16.34 -54.04
C PRO A 109 -10.82 -15.38 -53.28
N ASP A 110 -9.72 -14.98 -53.90
CA ASP A 110 -8.77 -14.03 -53.31
C ASP A 110 -9.38 -12.62 -53.20
N ARG A 111 -10.26 -12.23 -54.14
CA ARG A 111 -11.00 -10.96 -54.05
C ARG A 111 -11.98 -10.96 -52.89
N ILE A 112 -12.69 -12.07 -52.66
CA ILE A 112 -13.62 -12.23 -51.51
C ILE A 112 -12.83 -12.14 -50.19
N ALA A 113 -11.69 -12.84 -50.10
CA ALA A 113 -10.83 -12.78 -48.93
C ALA A 113 -10.30 -11.35 -48.67
N ALA A 114 -9.91 -10.63 -49.73
CA ALA A 114 -9.48 -9.24 -49.63
C ALA A 114 -10.62 -8.32 -49.20
N GLN A 115 -11.83 -8.51 -49.74
CA GLN A 115 -13.01 -7.74 -49.36
C GLN A 115 -13.37 -7.95 -47.89
N LEU A 116 -13.42 -9.21 -47.41
CA LEU A 116 -13.64 -9.55 -46.00
C LEU A 116 -12.64 -8.84 -45.07
N SER A 117 -11.38 -8.71 -45.49
CA SER A 117 -10.34 -8.01 -44.71
C SER A 117 -10.57 -6.52 -44.50
N ARG A 118 -11.34 -5.86 -45.37
CA ARG A 118 -11.57 -4.41 -45.30
C ARG A 118 -12.70 -4.03 -44.35
N TRP A 119 -13.84 -4.73 -44.42
CA TRP A 119 -15.07 -4.30 -43.72
C TRP A 119 -15.43 -5.17 -42.51
N LEU A 120 -15.13 -6.48 -42.52
CA LEU A 120 -15.59 -7.40 -41.47
C LEU A 120 -15.08 -7.02 -40.07
N PRO A 121 -13.82 -6.57 -39.90
CA PRO A 121 -13.37 -6.05 -38.61
C PRO A 121 -14.19 -4.90 -38.05
N LEU A 122 -14.57 -3.95 -38.90
CA LEU A 122 -15.37 -2.79 -38.49
C LEU A 122 -16.78 -3.24 -38.11
N ALA A 123 -17.39 -4.11 -38.93
CA ALA A 123 -18.70 -4.68 -38.66
C ALA A 123 -18.72 -5.52 -37.38
N THR A 124 -17.67 -6.30 -37.11
CA THR A 124 -17.51 -7.07 -35.87
C THR A 124 -17.36 -6.13 -34.68
N GLY A 125 -16.63 -5.02 -34.83
CA GLY A 125 -16.49 -4.00 -33.79
C GLY A 125 -17.84 -3.38 -33.40
N LEU A 126 -18.64 -2.97 -34.39
CA LEU A 126 -19.99 -2.42 -34.16
C LEU A 126 -20.93 -3.46 -33.52
N LEU A 127 -20.92 -4.69 -34.05
CA LEU A 127 -21.71 -5.80 -33.49
C LEU A 127 -21.31 -6.10 -32.04
N SER A 128 -20.00 -6.00 -31.73
CA SER A 128 -19.49 -6.23 -30.38
C SER A 128 -20.03 -5.18 -29.40
N ILE A 129 -20.07 -3.90 -29.77
CA ILE A 129 -20.62 -2.84 -28.91
C ILE A 129 -22.08 -3.13 -28.55
N VAL A 130 -22.92 -3.45 -29.55
CA VAL A 130 -24.34 -3.76 -29.33
C VAL A 130 -24.49 -4.99 -28.44
N THR A 131 -23.75 -6.06 -28.73
CA THR A 131 -23.83 -7.32 -27.98
C THR A 131 -23.34 -7.15 -26.54
N LEU A 132 -22.31 -6.33 -26.30
CA LEU A 132 -21.83 -5.99 -24.96
C LEU A 132 -22.88 -5.22 -24.15
N LEU A 133 -23.55 -4.24 -24.75
CA LEU A 133 -24.61 -3.47 -24.08
C LEU A 133 -25.80 -4.37 -23.72
N LEU A 134 -26.21 -5.25 -24.63
CA LEU A 134 -27.27 -6.23 -24.37
C LEU A 134 -26.86 -7.23 -23.27
N SER A 135 -25.63 -7.75 -23.33
CA SER A 135 -25.08 -8.67 -22.32
C SER A 135 -25.05 -8.03 -20.93
N LEU A 136 -24.63 -6.77 -20.83
CA LEU A 136 -24.65 -6.00 -19.59
C LEU A 136 -26.08 -5.78 -19.08
N ALA A 137 -27.00 -5.37 -19.96
CA ALA A 137 -28.40 -5.17 -19.61
C ALA A 137 -29.03 -6.45 -19.06
N VAL A 138 -28.89 -7.58 -19.77
CA VAL A 138 -29.35 -8.90 -19.33
C VAL A 138 -28.79 -9.25 -17.95
N THR A 139 -27.48 -9.06 -17.76
CA THR A 139 -26.81 -9.40 -16.49
C THR A 139 -27.35 -8.59 -15.30
N LEU A 140 -27.70 -7.32 -15.52
CA LEU A 140 -28.11 -6.41 -14.44
C LEU A 140 -29.61 -6.41 -14.15
N THR A 141 -30.48 -6.74 -15.12
CA THR A 141 -31.93 -6.56 -14.96
C THR A 141 -32.71 -7.86 -14.82
N PHE A 142 -32.17 -9.00 -15.24
CA PHE A 142 -32.94 -10.24 -15.29
C PHE A 142 -32.93 -10.95 -13.92
N ILE A 143 -34.05 -11.59 -13.59
CA ILE A 143 -34.23 -12.25 -12.29
C ILE A 143 -33.52 -13.61 -12.27
N GLU A 144 -33.63 -14.38 -13.35
CA GLU A 144 -33.14 -15.75 -13.40
C GLU A 144 -31.63 -15.84 -13.62
N THR A 145 -30.93 -16.59 -12.75
CA THR A 145 -29.45 -16.73 -12.79
C THR A 145 -28.93 -17.40 -14.06
N TRP A 146 -29.64 -18.42 -14.57
CA TRP A 146 -29.21 -19.12 -15.80
C TRP A 146 -29.29 -18.20 -17.02
N GLN A 147 -30.32 -17.35 -17.08
CA GLN A 147 -30.53 -16.36 -18.13
C GLN A 147 -29.38 -15.34 -18.17
N ARG A 148 -29.03 -14.80 -17.00
CA ARG A 148 -27.91 -13.87 -16.84
C ARG A 148 -26.59 -14.50 -17.23
N THR A 149 -26.37 -15.75 -16.82
CA THR A 149 -25.13 -16.49 -17.11
C THR A 149 -24.97 -16.70 -18.61
N LEU A 150 -26.03 -17.08 -19.33
CA LEU A 150 -25.99 -17.22 -20.79
C LEU A 150 -25.72 -15.88 -21.49
N GLY A 151 -26.38 -14.80 -21.05
CA GLY A 151 -26.12 -13.45 -21.56
C GLY A 151 -24.68 -13.00 -21.35
N ALA A 152 -24.11 -13.33 -20.18
CA ALA A 152 -22.74 -13.00 -19.79
C ALA A 152 -21.64 -13.77 -20.57
N LEU A 153 -21.98 -14.85 -21.29
CA LEU A 153 -21.04 -15.58 -22.14
C LEU A 153 -20.85 -14.96 -23.53
N ALA A 154 -21.75 -14.07 -23.96
CA ALA A 154 -21.65 -13.43 -25.28
C ALA A 154 -20.33 -12.66 -25.51
N PRO A 155 -19.78 -11.88 -24.54
CA PRO A 155 -18.47 -11.24 -24.69
C PRO A 155 -17.32 -12.21 -24.92
N PHE A 156 -17.41 -13.45 -24.41
CA PHE A 156 -16.40 -14.47 -24.66
C PHE A 156 -16.41 -14.90 -26.13
N ALA A 157 -17.59 -15.10 -26.72
CA ALA A 157 -17.74 -15.42 -28.14
C ALA A 157 -17.25 -14.26 -29.04
N LEU A 158 -17.52 -13.00 -28.64
CA LEU A 158 -16.94 -11.81 -29.30
C LEU A 158 -15.41 -11.80 -29.21
N GLY A 159 -14.85 -12.10 -28.03
CA GLY A 159 -13.43 -12.22 -27.80
C GLY A 159 -12.79 -13.26 -28.72
N ALA A 160 -13.40 -14.44 -28.84
CA ALA A 160 -12.98 -15.48 -29.77
C ALA A 160 -13.03 -15.00 -31.23
N SER A 161 -14.10 -14.29 -31.64
CA SER A 161 -14.19 -13.70 -32.97
C SER A 161 -13.03 -12.75 -33.27
N VAL A 162 -12.76 -11.81 -32.36
CA VAL A 162 -11.68 -10.83 -32.51
C VAL A 162 -10.31 -11.52 -32.51
N ALA A 163 -10.14 -12.57 -31.71
CA ALA A 163 -8.93 -13.40 -31.69
C ALA A 163 -8.67 -14.07 -33.03
N PHE A 164 -9.70 -14.66 -33.66
CA PHE A 164 -9.59 -15.26 -35.00
C PHE A 164 -9.27 -14.22 -36.09
N GLN A 165 -9.68 -12.98 -35.87
CA GLN A 165 -9.37 -11.85 -36.76
C GLN A 165 -8.02 -11.18 -36.49
N ALA A 166 -7.23 -11.68 -35.54
CA ALA A 166 -5.94 -11.10 -35.18
C ALA A 166 -4.88 -11.40 -36.25
N ASP A 167 -4.81 -10.54 -37.27
CA ASP A 167 -3.88 -10.68 -38.38
C ASP A 167 -3.22 -9.33 -38.78
N GLY A 168 -2.07 -9.44 -39.46
CA GLY A 168 -1.31 -8.33 -40.04
C GLY A 168 -0.86 -7.26 -39.02
N PRO A 169 -0.79 -5.98 -39.40
CA PRO A 169 -0.24 -4.91 -38.55
C PRO A 169 -1.12 -4.62 -37.32
N SER A 170 -2.39 -5.03 -37.34
CA SER A 170 -3.33 -4.83 -36.22
C SER A 170 -3.42 -6.02 -35.26
N ARG A 171 -2.61 -7.07 -35.46
CA ARG A 171 -2.66 -8.32 -34.72
C ARG A 171 -2.57 -8.12 -33.21
N LEU A 172 -1.55 -7.41 -32.73
CA LEU A 172 -1.35 -7.16 -31.29
C LEU A 172 -2.56 -6.48 -30.64
N ARG A 173 -3.08 -5.41 -31.28
CA ARG A 173 -4.24 -4.66 -30.78
C ARG A 173 -5.48 -5.55 -30.66
N ARG A 174 -5.73 -6.40 -31.65
CA ARG A 174 -6.87 -7.32 -31.65
C ARG A 174 -6.72 -8.42 -30.59
N GLN A 175 -5.52 -8.96 -30.41
CA GLN A 175 -5.26 -9.92 -29.34
C GLN A 175 -5.53 -9.30 -27.95
N ILE A 176 -5.10 -8.05 -27.71
CA ILE A 176 -5.41 -7.33 -26.47
C ILE A 176 -6.91 -7.15 -26.30
N ILE A 177 -7.63 -6.70 -27.34
CA ILE A 177 -9.10 -6.54 -27.29
C ILE A 177 -9.79 -7.88 -27.01
N ALA A 178 -9.36 -8.96 -27.65
CA ALA A 178 -9.91 -10.30 -27.43
C ALA A 178 -9.75 -10.75 -25.96
N MET A 179 -8.57 -10.53 -25.38
CA MET A 179 -8.30 -10.85 -23.97
C MET A 179 -9.09 -9.94 -23.01
N ALA A 180 -9.30 -8.67 -23.36
CA ALA A 180 -10.14 -7.76 -22.59
C ALA A 180 -11.62 -8.17 -22.63
N LEU A 181 -12.13 -8.61 -23.78
CA LEU A 181 -13.49 -9.14 -23.92
C LEU A 181 -13.69 -10.46 -23.15
N ALA A 182 -12.69 -11.33 -23.14
CA ALA A 182 -12.70 -12.55 -22.31
C ALA A 182 -12.72 -12.19 -20.81
N LEU A 183 -11.91 -11.22 -20.38
CA LEU A 183 -11.95 -10.70 -19.01
C LEU A 183 -13.33 -10.12 -18.66
N TRP A 184 -13.93 -9.34 -19.56
CA TRP A 184 -15.27 -8.77 -19.37
C TRP A 184 -16.33 -9.87 -19.22
N ALA A 185 -16.25 -10.94 -20.01
CA ALA A 185 -17.12 -12.10 -19.87
C ALA A 185 -17.00 -12.73 -18.46
N VAL A 186 -15.78 -12.91 -17.95
CA VAL A 186 -15.57 -13.46 -16.59
C VAL A 186 -16.20 -12.55 -15.53
N ILE A 187 -16.08 -11.22 -15.68
CA ILE A 187 -16.72 -10.26 -14.77
C ILE A 187 -18.24 -10.42 -14.83
N LEU A 188 -18.85 -10.41 -16.01
CA LEU A 188 -20.30 -10.54 -16.16
C LEU A 188 -20.82 -11.89 -15.66
N VAL A 189 -20.08 -12.99 -15.87
CA VAL A 189 -20.47 -14.32 -15.35
C VAL A 189 -20.45 -14.31 -13.82
N ARG A 190 -19.50 -13.61 -13.19
CA ARG A 190 -19.51 -13.44 -11.73
C ARG A 190 -20.67 -12.54 -11.27
N TRP A 191 -21.00 -11.50 -12.03
CA TRP A 191 -22.14 -10.62 -11.74
C TRP A 191 -23.48 -11.33 -11.87
N ALA A 192 -23.62 -12.27 -12.80
CA ALA A 192 -24.83 -13.06 -13.01
C ALA A 192 -25.26 -13.88 -11.77
N SER A 193 -24.36 -14.08 -10.79
CA SER A 193 -24.66 -14.76 -9.53
C SER A 193 -25.21 -13.85 -8.42
N ILE A 194 -25.23 -12.53 -8.64
CA ILE A 194 -25.69 -11.52 -7.66
C ILE A 194 -27.12 -11.12 -8.04
N ASP A 195 -28.06 -11.11 -7.10
CA ASP A 195 -29.43 -10.68 -7.36
C ASP A 195 -29.50 -9.24 -7.92
N PRO A 196 -30.43 -8.97 -8.87
CA PRO A 196 -30.51 -7.67 -9.50
C PRO A 196 -30.97 -6.60 -8.49
N GLY A 197 -30.29 -5.46 -8.46
CA GLY A 197 -30.62 -4.36 -7.55
C GLY A 197 -29.42 -3.46 -7.25
N LEU A 198 -29.69 -2.19 -6.92
CA LEU A 198 -28.69 -1.17 -6.57
C LEU A 198 -28.87 -0.70 -5.13
N ASN A 199 -28.47 -1.54 -4.17
CA ASN A 199 -28.32 -1.14 -2.78
C ASN A 199 -26.84 -1.23 -2.38
N GLY A 200 -26.47 -0.74 -1.19
CA GLY A 200 -25.07 -0.74 -0.75
C GLY A 200 -24.45 -2.15 -0.73
N THR A 201 -25.22 -3.15 -0.30
CA THR A 201 -24.74 -4.54 -0.20
C THR A 201 -24.56 -5.23 -1.55
N THR A 202 -25.43 -4.97 -2.52
CA THR A 202 -25.31 -5.51 -3.88
C THR A 202 -24.18 -4.80 -4.61
N LEU A 203 -24.01 -3.48 -4.43
CA LEU A 203 -22.86 -2.74 -4.96
C LEU A 203 -21.55 -3.35 -4.46
N LEU A 204 -21.43 -3.59 -3.15
CA LEU A 204 -20.25 -4.25 -2.58
C LEU A 204 -20.00 -5.62 -3.22
N ALA A 205 -21.05 -6.44 -3.39
CA ALA A 205 -20.93 -7.73 -4.05
C ALA A 205 -20.42 -7.60 -5.50
N TYR A 206 -20.92 -6.64 -6.28
CA TYR A 206 -20.46 -6.38 -7.65
C TYR A 206 -18.97 -5.99 -7.68
N VAL A 207 -18.55 -5.07 -6.82
CA VAL A 207 -17.15 -4.60 -6.77
C VAL A 207 -16.21 -5.72 -6.32
N VAL A 208 -16.58 -6.50 -5.29
CA VAL A 208 -15.78 -7.65 -4.81
C VAL A 208 -15.66 -8.72 -5.90
N ARG A 209 -16.76 -9.10 -6.56
CA ARG A 209 -16.72 -10.08 -7.66
C ARG A 209 -15.89 -9.59 -8.85
N THR A 210 -15.90 -8.29 -9.12
CA THR A 210 -15.06 -7.66 -10.15
C THR A 210 -13.58 -7.75 -9.78
N LEU A 211 -13.22 -7.45 -8.53
CA LEU A 211 -11.85 -7.60 -8.03
C LEU A 211 -11.38 -9.05 -8.20
N MET A 212 -12.20 -10.02 -7.78
CA MET A 212 -11.87 -11.44 -7.91
C MET A 212 -11.60 -11.85 -9.36
N ALA A 213 -12.47 -11.43 -10.29
CA ALA A 213 -12.31 -11.72 -11.71
C ALA A 213 -11.02 -11.09 -12.28
N LEU A 214 -10.79 -9.80 -11.99
CA LEU A 214 -9.61 -9.07 -12.45
C LEU A 214 -8.31 -9.69 -11.93
N SER A 215 -8.24 -9.99 -10.63
CA SER A 215 -7.04 -10.57 -10.02
C SER A 215 -6.77 -11.99 -10.52
N ALA A 216 -7.80 -12.83 -10.65
CA ALA A 216 -7.65 -14.19 -11.18
C ALA A 216 -7.15 -14.17 -12.63
N VAL A 217 -7.76 -13.35 -13.48
CA VAL A 217 -7.36 -13.22 -14.90
C VAL A 217 -5.99 -12.56 -15.04
N THR A 218 -5.66 -11.58 -14.20
CA THR A 218 -4.31 -10.98 -14.16
C THR A 218 -3.26 -12.06 -13.89
N PHE A 219 -3.50 -12.93 -12.91
CA PHE A 219 -2.60 -14.03 -12.60
C PHE A 219 -2.48 -15.04 -13.75
N LEU A 220 -3.61 -15.43 -14.35
CA LEU A 220 -3.63 -16.32 -15.52
C LEU A 220 -2.84 -15.73 -16.70
N TYR A 221 -3.05 -14.45 -17.03
CA TYR A 221 -2.35 -13.78 -18.11
C TYR A 221 -0.86 -13.55 -17.79
N ALA A 222 -0.51 -13.29 -16.54
CA ALA A 222 0.87 -13.20 -16.09
C ALA A 222 1.59 -14.56 -16.23
N MET A 223 0.95 -15.68 -15.88
CA MET A 223 1.52 -17.02 -16.08
C MET A 223 1.76 -17.35 -17.55
N ILE A 224 0.82 -16.96 -18.42
CA ILE A 224 0.98 -17.10 -19.89
C ILE A 224 2.18 -16.28 -20.36
N GLY A 225 2.35 -15.06 -19.82
CA GLY A 225 3.45 -14.16 -20.16
C GLY A 225 4.84 -14.63 -19.70
N SER A 226 4.94 -15.31 -18.55
CA SER A 226 6.23 -15.55 -17.87
C SER A 226 6.95 -16.86 -18.22
N GLY A 227 6.31 -17.90 -18.80
CA GLY A 227 7.01 -19.20 -18.89
C GLY A 227 6.55 -20.23 -19.91
N TRP A 228 5.40 -20.09 -20.55
CA TRP A 228 4.85 -21.17 -21.39
C TRP A 228 5.13 -20.99 -22.89
N GLU A 229 6.42 -21.05 -23.26
CA GLU A 229 6.90 -20.68 -24.60
C GLU A 229 6.36 -21.61 -25.68
N LYS A 230 6.36 -22.89 -25.36
CA LYS A 230 5.92 -23.96 -26.26
C LYS A 230 4.43 -23.91 -26.59
N TRP A 231 3.61 -23.29 -25.75
CA TRP A 231 2.14 -23.39 -25.84
C TRP A 231 1.48 -22.13 -26.37
N PHE A 232 2.03 -20.94 -26.11
CA PHE A 232 1.33 -19.68 -26.39
C PHE A 232 1.98 -18.77 -27.45
N GLY A 233 3.23 -19.04 -27.87
CA GLY A 233 3.90 -18.33 -28.96
C GLY A 233 3.64 -16.82 -28.98
N ASP A 234 2.94 -16.34 -30.01
CA ASP A 234 2.63 -14.92 -30.26
C ASP A 234 1.68 -14.26 -29.24
N TRP A 235 1.02 -15.03 -28.36
CA TRP A 235 0.09 -14.50 -27.36
C TRP A 235 0.77 -13.99 -26.08
N ARG A 236 2.09 -14.17 -25.95
CA ARG A 236 2.85 -13.71 -24.77
C ARG A 236 2.83 -12.21 -24.58
N ARG A 237 3.14 -11.46 -25.65
CA ARG A 237 3.16 -9.99 -25.63
C ARG A 237 1.80 -9.39 -25.28
N PRO A 238 0.68 -9.76 -25.94
CA PRO A 238 -0.63 -9.25 -25.54
C PRO A 238 -1.01 -9.71 -24.13
N ALA A 239 -0.69 -10.94 -23.71
CA ALA A 239 -0.98 -11.40 -22.35
C ALA A 239 -0.27 -10.57 -21.28
N ARG A 240 1.02 -10.27 -21.48
CA ARG A 240 1.78 -9.39 -20.59
C ARG A 240 1.17 -7.99 -20.51
N ILE A 241 0.84 -7.39 -21.65
CA ILE A 241 0.23 -6.05 -21.69
C ILE A 241 -1.13 -6.04 -20.99
N THR A 242 -1.99 -7.01 -21.31
CA THR A 242 -3.33 -7.11 -20.71
C THR A 242 -3.23 -7.38 -19.20
N SER A 243 -2.28 -8.23 -18.74
CA SER A 243 -2.06 -8.49 -17.32
C SER A 243 -1.67 -7.23 -16.54
N TRP A 244 -0.86 -6.35 -17.14
CA TRP A 244 -0.47 -5.09 -16.52
C TRP A 244 -1.68 -4.17 -16.33
N TYR A 245 -2.48 -3.97 -17.39
CA TYR A 245 -3.67 -3.14 -17.32
C TYR A 245 -4.74 -3.73 -16.39
N SER A 246 -5.00 -5.03 -16.46
CA SER A 246 -5.96 -5.68 -15.57
C SER A 246 -5.51 -5.64 -14.11
N GLY A 247 -4.20 -5.77 -13.84
CA GLY A 247 -3.63 -5.59 -12.51
C GLY A 247 -3.79 -4.17 -11.99
N ALA A 248 -3.52 -3.16 -12.82
CA ALA A 248 -3.73 -1.75 -12.45
C ALA A 248 -5.20 -1.46 -12.12
N VAL A 249 -6.13 -1.97 -12.94
CA VAL A 249 -7.57 -1.86 -12.67
C VAL A 249 -7.96 -2.63 -11.42
N ALA A 250 -7.38 -3.82 -11.16
CA ALA A 250 -7.63 -4.57 -9.94
C ALA A 250 -7.24 -3.77 -8.68
N VAL A 251 -6.13 -3.03 -8.70
CA VAL A 251 -5.72 -2.16 -7.59
C VAL A 251 -6.74 -1.03 -7.36
N LEU A 252 -7.22 -0.39 -8.44
CA LEU A 252 -8.26 0.64 -8.34
C LEU A 252 -9.56 0.07 -7.77
N VAL A 253 -9.97 -1.12 -8.24
CA VAL A 253 -11.16 -1.81 -7.75
C VAL A 253 -10.98 -2.27 -6.30
N LEU A 254 -9.79 -2.69 -5.87
CA LEU A 254 -9.50 -2.98 -4.46
C LEU A 254 -9.67 -1.73 -3.59
N GLY A 255 -9.18 -0.57 -4.05
CA GLY A 255 -9.44 0.71 -3.37
C GLY A 255 -10.93 1.02 -3.26
N LEU A 256 -11.69 0.74 -4.32
CA LEU A 256 -13.15 0.88 -4.31
C LEU A 256 -13.84 -0.12 -3.35
N VAL A 257 -13.39 -1.38 -3.29
CA VAL A 257 -13.88 -2.36 -2.30
C VAL A 257 -13.71 -1.79 -0.90
N LEU A 258 -12.49 -1.36 -0.54
CA LEU A 258 -12.20 -0.84 0.78
C LEU A 258 -13.01 0.44 1.09
N ALA A 259 -13.23 1.31 0.11
CA ALA A 259 -14.05 2.50 0.28
C ALA A 259 -15.53 2.17 0.53
N VAL A 260 -16.09 1.23 -0.22
CA VAL A 260 -17.48 0.76 -0.02
C VAL A 260 -17.62 0.02 1.31
N GLU A 261 -16.64 -0.81 1.68
CA GLU A 261 -16.59 -1.46 2.99
C GLU A 261 -16.54 -0.45 4.13
N ALA A 262 -15.69 0.58 4.03
CA ALA A 262 -15.61 1.64 5.02
C ALA A 262 -16.93 2.43 5.13
N TYR A 263 -17.62 2.67 4.00
CA TYR A 263 -18.93 3.31 3.99
C TYR A 263 -20.03 2.47 4.67
N LEU A 264 -19.98 1.14 4.50
CA LEU A 264 -20.95 0.21 5.07
C LEU A 264 -20.55 -0.31 6.46
N PHE A 265 -19.42 0.15 7.00
CA PHE A 265 -18.85 -0.37 8.23
C PHE A 265 -19.70 0.00 9.46
N SER A 266 -19.99 -1.01 10.27
CA SER A 266 -20.56 -0.84 11.61
C SER A 266 -19.57 -1.38 12.65
N PRO A 267 -19.18 -0.62 13.69
CA PRO A 267 -18.21 -1.07 14.70
C PRO A 267 -18.60 -2.35 15.43
N GLN A 268 -19.91 -2.63 15.55
CA GLN A 268 -20.41 -3.76 16.34
C GLN A 268 -20.44 -5.06 15.52
N THR A 269 -20.84 -4.97 14.25
CA THR A 269 -21.12 -6.12 13.39
C THR A 269 -20.11 -6.30 12.26
N GLY A 270 -19.41 -5.23 11.86
CA GLY A 270 -18.63 -5.16 10.61
C GLY A 270 -19.55 -4.91 9.41
N VAL A 271 -18.96 -5.07 8.22
CA VAL A 271 -19.68 -5.01 6.93
C VAL A 271 -20.49 -6.30 6.71
N PRO A 272 -21.69 -6.24 6.11
CA PRO A 272 -22.53 -7.41 5.84
C PRO A 272 -21.97 -8.32 4.72
N ILE A 273 -20.83 -8.96 4.98
CA ILE A 273 -20.17 -9.92 4.09
C ILE A 273 -20.24 -11.33 4.69
N ASN A 274 -20.58 -12.30 3.84
CA ASN A 274 -20.54 -13.72 4.21
C ASN A 274 -19.08 -14.17 4.44
N ALA A 275 -18.84 -14.99 5.47
CA ALA A 275 -17.53 -15.57 5.76
C ALA A 275 -16.87 -16.27 4.56
N VAL A 276 -17.66 -16.88 3.66
CA VAL A 276 -17.13 -17.49 2.42
C VAL A 276 -16.51 -16.43 1.51
N VAL A 277 -17.19 -15.31 1.30
CA VAL A 277 -16.70 -14.21 0.44
C VAL A 277 -15.48 -13.52 1.07
N LEU A 278 -15.49 -13.33 2.39
CA LEU A 278 -14.31 -12.87 3.12
C LEU A 278 -13.12 -13.82 2.90
N GLY A 279 -13.32 -15.13 3.06
CA GLY A 279 -12.29 -16.14 2.80
C GLY A 279 -11.78 -16.11 1.36
N GLU A 280 -12.68 -15.94 0.38
CA GLU A 280 -12.33 -15.82 -1.04
C GLU A 280 -11.42 -14.61 -1.31
N VAL A 281 -11.76 -13.43 -0.77
CA VAL A 281 -10.95 -12.20 -0.95
C VAL A 281 -9.61 -12.33 -0.23
N LEU A 282 -9.57 -12.86 1.00
CA LEU A 282 -8.31 -13.08 1.73
C LEU A 282 -7.40 -14.09 1.01
N ALA A 283 -7.95 -15.17 0.47
CA ALA A 283 -7.20 -16.14 -0.32
C ALA A 283 -6.62 -15.49 -1.59
N LEU A 284 -7.41 -14.64 -2.26
CA LEU A 284 -6.98 -13.90 -3.44
C LEU A 284 -5.85 -12.90 -3.12
N LEU A 285 -5.99 -12.11 -2.06
CA LEU A 285 -4.96 -11.17 -1.61
C LEU A 285 -3.68 -11.90 -1.17
N THR A 286 -3.81 -13.09 -0.58
CA THR A 286 -2.67 -13.95 -0.25
C THR A 286 -1.95 -14.44 -1.51
N LEU A 287 -2.69 -14.89 -2.53
CA LEU A 287 -2.10 -15.29 -3.81
C LEU A 287 -1.41 -14.11 -4.50
N LEU A 288 -2.01 -12.92 -4.45
CA LEU A 288 -1.42 -11.69 -4.98
C LEU A 288 -0.13 -11.33 -4.24
N LEU A 289 -0.15 -11.39 -2.91
CA LEU A 289 1.02 -11.16 -2.06
C LEU A 289 2.17 -12.10 -2.43
N VAL A 290 1.89 -13.40 -2.54
CA VAL A 290 2.87 -14.42 -2.95
C VAL A 290 3.38 -14.12 -4.36
N GLY A 291 2.50 -13.79 -5.31
CA GLY A 291 2.87 -13.43 -6.67
C GLY A 291 3.81 -12.22 -6.73
N LEU A 292 3.49 -11.15 -5.99
CA LEU A 292 4.33 -9.94 -5.90
C LEU A 292 5.69 -10.22 -5.27
N ILE A 293 5.75 -11.08 -4.24
CA ILE A 293 7.02 -11.51 -3.64
C ILE A 293 7.83 -12.33 -4.65
N VAL A 294 7.21 -13.23 -5.41
CA VAL A 294 7.90 -14.03 -6.43
C VAL A 294 8.49 -13.13 -7.52
N VAL A 295 7.75 -12.12 -7.98
CA VAL A 295 8.24 -11.11 -8.95
C VAL A 295 9.38 -10.28 -8.35
N ALA A 296 9.23 -9.85 -7.10
CA ALA A 296 10.26 -9.08 -6.39
C ALA A 296 11.56 -9.88 -6.21
N VAL A 297 11.48 -11.20 -5.98
CA VAL A 297 12.65 -12.04 -5.66
C VAL A 297 13.28 -12.69 -6.90
N ASN A 298 12.49 -13.14 -7.87
CA ASN A 298 12.97 -13.97 -8.97
C ASN A 298 12.78 -13.28 -10.34
N PRO A 299 13.86 -12.71 -10.93
CA PRO A 299 13.79 -12.07 -12.25
C PRO A 299 13.31 -13.00 -13.37
N ALA A 300 13.61 -14.31 -13.28
CA ALA A 300 13.25 -15.27 -14.33
C ALA A 300 11.74 -15.58 -14.35
N ARG A 301 11.03 -15.31 -13.26
CA ARG A 301 9.57 -15.50 -13.14
C ARG A 301 8.81 -14.18 -13.25
N ASP A 302 9.48 -13.08 -13.53
CA ASP A 302 8.87 -11.77 -13.71
C ASP A 302 8.14 -11.71 -15.07
N PRO A 303 6.78 -11.65 -15.08
CA PRO A 303 6.00 -11.60 -16.31
C PRO A 303 6.18 -10.27 -17.05
N TRP A 304 6.62 -9.21 -16.38
CA TRP A 304 6.69 -7.86 -16.92
C TRP A 304 8.10 -7.40 -17.26
N SER A 305 9.12 -8.23 -16.97
CA SER A 305 10.54 -7.94 -17.20
C SER A 305 10.94 -6.57 -16.64
N LEU A 306 10.64 -6.35 -15.37
CA LEU A 306 10.86 -5.11 -14.64
C LEU A 306 12.36 -4.89 -14.36
N THR A 307 12.74 -3.62 -14.25
CA THR A 307 14.04 -3.22 -13.72
C THR A 307 14.14 -3.53 -12.23
N GLU A 308 15.33 -3.41 -11.64
CA GLU A 308 15.52 -3.58 -10.19
C GLU A 308 14.60 -2.66 -9.38
N ASP A 309 14.47 -1.40 -9.79
CA ASP A 309 13.54 -0.43 -9.18
C ASP A 309 12.08 -0.87 -9.31
N GLY A 310 11.68 -1.39 -10.47
CA GLY A 310 10.33 -1.90 -10.69
C GLY A 310 10.01 -3.12 -9.81
N ARG A 311 10.99 -4.02 -9.63
CA ARG A 311 10.87 -5.16 -8.71
C ARG A 311 10.83 -4.70 -7.24
N MET A 312 11.52 -3.62 -6.91
CA MET A 312 11.42 -2.99 -5.58
C MET A 312 10.01 -2.42 -5.37
N GLY A 313 9.42 -1.84 -6.41
CA GLY A 313 8.01 -1.45 -6.46
C GLY A 313 7.07 -2.62 -6.17
N ALA A 314 7.34 -3.83 -6.69
CA ALA A 314 6.58 -5.04 -6.36
C ALA A 314 6.69 -5.42 -4.86
N GLY A 315 7.85 -5.18 -4.24
CA GLY A 315 8.02 -5.32 -2.78
C GLY A 315 7.14 -4.36 -1.97
N TYR A 316 7.03 -3.09 -2.38
CA TYR A 316 6.09 -2.15 -1.76
C TYR A 316 4.62 -2.52 -2.02
N ALA A 317 4.30 -2.98 -3.23
CA ALA A 317 2.96 -3.45 -3.56
C ALA A 317 2.55 -4.67 -2.71
N ALA A 318 3.51 -5.56 -2.40
CA ALA A 318 3.29 -6.69 -1.49
C ALA A 318 2.94 -6.19 -0.08
N GLN A 319 3.66 -5.19 0.45
CA GLN A 319 3.33 -4.58 1.74
C GLN A 319 1.97 -3.89 1.72
N GLY A 320 1.64 -3.14 0.67
CA GLY A 320 0.33 -2.53 0.49
C GLY A 320 -0.79 -3.57 0.43
N THR A 321 -0.55 -4.72 -0.20
CA THR A 321 -1.49 -5.85 -0.26
C THR A 321 -1.72 -6.45 1.14
N LEU A 322 -0.66 -6.57 1.95
CA LEU A 322 -0.77 -7.04 3.34
C LEU A 322 -1.59 -6.05 4.19
N VAL A 323 -1.38 -4.74 4.02
CA VAL A 323 -2.18 -3.70 4.69
C VAL A 323 -3.63 -3.76 4.24
N ALA A 324 -3.89 -3.87 2.93
CA ALA A 324 -5.24 -4.01 2.39
C ALA A 324 -5.94 -5.27 2.92
N MET A 325 -5.22 -6.39 3.05
CA MET A 325 -5.72 -7.63 3.64
C MET A 325 -6.13 -7.43 5.11
N PHE A 326 -5.32 -6.70 5.89
CA PHE A 326 -5.65 -6.35 7.28
C PHE A 326 -6.89 -5.45 7.36
N ILE A 327 -6.93 -4.37 6.57
CA ILE A 327 -8.06 -3.43 6.55
C ILE A 327 -9.35 -4.17 6.15
N HIS A 328 -9.30 -4.96 5.09
CA HIS A 328 -10.44 -5.76 4.64
C HIS A 328 -10.95 -6.71 5.73
N ALA A 329 -10.04 -7.46 6.37
CA ALA A 329 -10.40 -8.36 7.46
C ALA A 329 -11.03 -7.61 8.65
N TYR A 330 -10.47 -6.46 9.02
CA TYR A 330 -10.98 -5.63 10.11
C TYR A 330 -12.37 -5.05 9.81
N LEU A 331 -12.57 -4.50 8.60
CA LEU A 331 -13.86 -3.95 8.19
C LEU A 331 -14.93 -5.04 8.10
N ALA A 332 -14.59 -6.21 7.55
CA ALA A 332 -15.53 -7.32 7.40
C ALA A 332 -15.90 -7.96 8.74
N ARG A 333 -14.92 -8.19 9.63
CA ARG A 333 -15.10 -8.88 10.91
C ARG A 333 -14.23 -8.25 12.00
N PRO A 334 -14.63 -7.09 12.56
CA PRO A 334 -13.85 -6.41 13.59
C PRO A 334 -13.74 -7.25 14.87
N GLN A 335 -14.63 -8.22 15.08
CA GLN A 335 -14.60 -9.12 16.24
C GLN A 335 -13.36 -10.02 16.27
N LEU A 336 -12.74 -10.31 15.11
CA LEU A 336 -11.48 -11.07 15.03
C LEU A 336 -10.29 -10.32 15.65
N PHE A 337 -10.44 -9.01 15.84
CA PHE A 337 -9.39 -8.12 16.32
C PHE A 337 -9.62 -7.68 17.78
N ARG A 338 -10.71 -8.13 18.42
CA ARG A 338 -10.97 -7.85 19.83
C ARG A 338 -9.95 -8.55 20.74
N GLY A 339 -9.60 -7.91 21.84
CA GLY A 339 -8.56 -8.37 22.77
C GLY A 339 -7.21 -7.74 22.42
N LEU A 340 -6.20 -8.57 22.14
CA LEU A 340 -4.80 -8.13 21.96
C LEU A 340 -4.65 -6.98 20.95
N LEU A 341 -5.33 -7.05 19.81
CA LEU A 341 -5.19 -6.06 18.74
C LEU A 341 -5.89 -4.75 19.03
N THR A 342 -7.02 -4.73 19.76
CA THR A 342 -7.69 -3.48 20.17
C THR A 342 -7.06 -2.86 21.41
N GLU A 343 -6.67 -3.70 22.39
CA GLU A 343 -6.15 -3.25 23.69
C GLU A 343 -4.68 -2.83 23.63
N TYR A 344 -3.87 -3.51 22.81
CA TYR A 344 -2.42 -3.28 22.70
C TYR A 344 -1.98 -2.88 21.29
N TRP A 345 -2.90 -2.32 20.49
CA TRP A 345 -2.62 -1.91 19.10
C TRP A 345 -1.30 -1.12 18.92
N PRO A 346 -0.90 -0.19 19.82
CA PRO A 346 0.34 0.56 19.63
C PRO A 346 1.58 -0.33 19.71
N PHE A 347 1.57 -1.30 20.61
CA PHE A 347 2.66 -2.26 20.81
C PHE A 347 2.68 -3.31 19.72
N VAL A 348 1.52 -3.72 19.19
CA VAL A 348 1.47 -4.63 18.03
C VAL A 348 2.09 -3.96 16.81
N VAL A 349 1.75 -2.70 16.52
CA VAL A 349 2.38 -1.94 15.43
C VAL A 349 3.89 -1.85 15.66
N LEU A 350 4.33 -1.56 16.88
CA LEU A 350 5.76 -1.52 17.18
C LEU A 350 6.44 -2.88 16.99
N ALA A 351 5.82 -3.98 17.39
CA ALA A 351 6.33 -5.33 17.18
C ALA A 351 6.47 -5.66 15.67
N ILE A 352 5.50 -5.24 14.85
CA ILE A 352 5.59 -5.34 13.39
C ILE A 352 6.77 -4.52 12.85
N ALA A 353 7.02 -3.33 13.41
CA ALA A 353 8.17 -2.51 13.04
C ALA A 353 9.51 -3.22 13.29
N TYR A 354 9.68 -3.80 14.48
CA TYR A 354 10.85 -4.62 14.83
C TYR A 354 11.00 -5.83 13.91
N ALA A 355 9.91 -6.54 13.65
CA ALA A 355 9.91 -7.68 12.75
C ALA A 355 10.32 -7.26 11.33
N GLY A 356 9.76 -6.17 10.80
CA GLY A 356 10.09 -5.64 9.48
C GLY A 356 11.57 -5.28 9.35
N ILE A 357 12.14 -4.60 10.34
CA ILE A 357 13.58 -4.29 10.37
C ILE A 357 14.41 -5.57 10.49
N SER A 358 14.03 -6.51 11.34
CA SER A 358 14.78 -7.76 11.53
C SER A 358 14.78 -8.63 10.27
N ILE A 359 13.62 -8.77 9.62
CA ILE A 359 13.47 -9.49 8.35
C ILE A 359 14.24 -8.78 7.24
N SER A 360 14.27 -7.43 7.22
CA SER A 360 15.04 -6.69 6.21
C SER A 360 16.55 -6.94 6.33
N LEU A 361 17.08 -7.03 7.56
CA LEU A 361 18.47 -7.39 7.81
C LEU A 361 18.79 -8.81 7.34
N LEU A 362 17.87 -9.77 7.58
CA LEU A 362 18.01 -11.14 7.10
C LEU A 362 17.97 -11.21 5.56
N ALA A 363 17.00 -10.55 4.93
CA ALA A 363 16.87 -10.47 3.48
C ALA A 363 18.12 -9.86 2.82
N ARG A 364 18.71 -8.83 3.44
CA ARG A 364 19.96 -8.21 3.01
C ARG A 364 21.13 -9.18 3.06
N ARG A 365 21.24 -10.00 4.12
CA ARG A 365 22.27 -11.05 4.25
C ARG A 365 22.10 -12.13 3.19
N MET A 366 20.87 -12.45 2.80
CA MET A 366 20.55 -13.41 1.73
C MET A 366 20.70 -12.83 0.31
N GLY A 367 21.08 -11.57 0.16
CA GLY A 367 21.25 -10.91 -1.15
C GLY A 367 19.96 -10.37 -1.78
N TYR A 368 18.80 -10.47 -1.11
CA TYR A 368 17.52 -9.98 -1.60
C TYR A 368 17.31 -8.50 -1.27
N ARG A 369 18.12 -7.62 -1.88
CA ARG A 369 18.03 -6.16 -1.71
C ARG A 369 16.64 -5.60 -1.99
N VAL A 370 16.00 -6.15 -3.02
CA VAL A 370 14.66 -5.78 -3.50
C VAL A 370 13.57 -5.92 -2.43
N LEU A 371 13.70 -6.86 -1.49
CA LEU A 371 12.79 -7.01 -0.35
C LEU A 371 13.28 -6.30 0.91
N ALA A 372 14.60 -6.28 1.12
CA ALA A 372 15.19 -5.68 2.30
C ALA A 372 14.86 -4.19 2.40
N GLU A 373 15.03 -3.44 1.31
CA GLU A 373 14.86 -1.99 1.35
C GLU A 373 13.42 -1.54 1.65
N PRO A 374 12.37 -2.08 1.00
CA PRO A 374 10.98 -1.77 1.37
C PRO A 374 10.63 -2.09 2.82
N LEU A 375 11.03 -3.27 3.33
CA LEU A 375 10.76 -3.68 4.72
C LEU A 375 11.43 -2.77 5.73
N GLU A 376 12.62 -2.31 5.42
CA GLU A 376 13.35 -1.44 6.32
C GLU A 376 12.81 -0.01 6.31
N ARG A 377 12.51 0.55 5.13
CA ARG A 377 11.94 1.90 5.05
C ARG A 377 10.60 1.95 5.78
N THR A 378 9.70 0.99 5.53
CA THR A 378 8.42 0.92 6.24
C THR A 378 8.59 0.68 7.74
N GLY A 379 9.47 -0.23 8.15
CA GLY A 379 9.73 -0.52 9.56
C GLY A 379 10.28 0.67 10.35
N ILE A 380 11.05 1.57 9.73
CA ILE A 380 11.55 2.80 10.38
C ILE A 380 10.42 3.80 10.65
N PHE A 381 9.45 3.92 9.74
CA PHE A 381 8.36 4.88 9.88
C PHE A 381 7.18 4.35 10.71
N LEU A 382 6.99 3.03 10.77
CA LEU A 382 5.86 2.40 11.46
C LEU A 382 5.68 2.86 12.92
N PRO A 383 6.73 3.01 13.76
CA PRO A 383 6.60 3.47 15.13
C PRO A 383 6.02 4.88 15.27
N MET A 384 6.09 5.72 14.23
CA MET A 384 5.50 7.06 14.27
C MET A 384 3.97 7.00 14.35
N ILE A 385 3.34 6.00 13.73
CA ILE A 385 1.89 5.82 13.73
C ILE A 385 1.34 5.75 15.16
N PRO A 386 1.82 4.84 16.04
CA PRO A 386 1.31 4.77 17.41
C PRO A 386 1.77 5.95 18.29
N ILE A 387 2.98 6.48 18.09
CA ILE A 387 3.48 7.64 18.86
C ILE A 387 2.56 8.86 18.65
N ILE A 388 2.17 9.11 17.40
CA ILE A 388 1.25 10.21 17.06
C ILE A 388 -0.19 9.83 17.39
N GLY A 389 -0.58 8.59 17.07
CA GLY A 389 -1.96 8.09 17.21
C GLY A 389 -2.45 8.01 18.65
N TRP A 390 -1.55 7.89 19.63
CA TRP A 390 -1.90 7.92 21.06
C TRP A 390 -2.71 9.16 21.45
N TRP A 391 -2.47 10.30 20.81
CA TRP A 391 -3.16 11.56 21.08
C TRP A 391 -4.55 11.66 20.44
N ILE A 392 -4.87 10.77 19.50
CA ILE A 392 -6.16 10.72 18.79
C ILE A 392 -7.04 9.64 19.43
N GLN A 393 -6.46 8.47 19.68
CA GLN A 393 -7.13 7.34 20.30
C GLN A 393 -6.15 6.64 21.24
N ALA A 394 -6.29 6.91 22.53
CA ALA A 394 -5.54 6.23 23.56
C ALA A 394 -5.87 4.73 23.54
N ALA A 395 -4.86 3.88 23.73
CA ALA A 395 -5.09 2.47 23.95
C ALA A 395 -5.66 2.25 25.35
N ASP A 396 -6.51 1.24 25.51
CA ASP A 396 -7.09 0.89 26.81
C ASP A 396 -6.02 0.42 27.81
N HIS A 397 -4.92 -0.15 27.32
CA HIS A 397 -3.85 -0.70 28.15
C HIS A 397 -2.44 -0.28 27.70
N GLY A 398 -1.56 -0.17 28.68
CA GLY A 398 -0.16 0.23 28.53
C GLY A 398 0.07 1.71 28.77
N THR A 399 1.33 2.08 29.03
CA THR A 399 1.70 3.48 29.27
C THR A 399 2.37 4.08 28.03
N TYR A 400 2.12 5.37 27.82
CA TYR A 400 2.71 6.11 26.70
C TYR A 400 4.24 6.16 26.81
N SER A 401 4.76 6.21 28.03
CA SER A 401 6.19 6.11 28.30
C SER A 401 6.82 4.83 27.75
N MET A 402 6.21 3.66 27.97
CA MET A 402 6.71 2.38 27.46
C MET A 402 6.75 2.36 25.93
N LEU A 403 5.71 2.88 25.27
CA LEU A 403 5.65 2.98 23.82
C LEU A 403 6.81 3.84 23.27
N LEU A 404 7.03 5.01 23.87
CA LEU A 404 8.11 5.91 23.47
C LEU A 404 9.50 5.28 23.72
N PHE A 405 9.72 4.65 24.87
CA PHE A 405 11.00 3.97 25.13
C PHE A 405 11.25 2.82 24.16
N ALA A 406 10.23 2.03 23.86
CA ALA A 406 10.37 0.94 22.91
C ALA A 406 10.64 1.49 21.49
N GLY A 407 9.94 2.53 21.04
CA GLY A 407 10.25 3.23 19.80
C GLY A 407 11.67 3.83 19.76
N ALA A 408 12.11 4.45 20.85
CA ALA A 408 13.47 4.97 20.99
C ALA A 408 14.53 3.87 20.87
N SER A 409 14.30 2.71 21.49
CA SER A 409 15.23 1.59 21.42
C SER A 409 15.32 0.96 20.02
N LEU A 410 14.22 0.95 19.26
CA LEU A 410 14.22 0.59 17.84
C LEU A 410 15.08 1.56 17.03
N TYR A 411 14.83 2.87 17.15
CA TYR A 411 15.60 3.89 16.44
C TYR A 411 17.08 3.88 16.81
N LEU A 412 17.40 3.65 18.09
CA LEU A 412 18.79 3.52 18.55
C LEU A 412 19.46 2.31 17.93
N SER A 413 18.81 1.15 17.94
CA SER A 413 19.34 -0.10 17.39
C SER A 413 19.63 0.05 15.89
N VAL A 414 18.68 0.59 15.12
CA VAL A 414 18.86 0.84 13.69
C VAL A 414 19.92 1.93 13.44
N GLY A 415 19.92 3.00 14.25
CA GLY A 415 20.89 4.09 14.17
C GLY A 415 22.33 3.59 14.34
N ILE A 416 22.57 2.72 15.32
CA ILE A 416 23.88 2.08 15.57
C ILE A 416 24.25 1.16 14.40
N LEU A 417 23.35 0.25 14.00
CA LEU A 417 23.61 -0.71 12.92
C LEU A 417 23.93 -0.02 11.59
N ARG A 418 23.26 1.10 11.30
CA ARG A 418 23.47 1.89 10.07
C ARG A 418 24.53 2.99 10.19
N ARG A 419 25.06 3.22 11.40
CA ARG A 419 25.90 4.38 11.71
C ARG A 419 25.24 5.71 11.29
N SER A 420 23.92 5.81 11.45
CA SER A 420 23.10 6.96 11.05
C SER A 420 22.90 7.92 12.21
N ILE A 421 23.41 9.16 12.03
CA ILE A 421 23.27 10.23 13.02
C ILE A 421 21.79 10.62 13.18
N GLY A 422 21.04 10.71 12.08
CA GLY A 422 19.64 11.10 12.09
C GLY A 422 18.78 10.19 12.96
N LEU A 423 18.89 8.86 12.76
CA LEU A 423 18.13 7.88 13.56
C LEU A 423 18.57 7.85 15.02
N THR A 424 19.87 8.02 15.28
CA THR A 424 20.37 8.12 16.66
C THR A 424 19.85 9.38 17.36
N ALA A 425 19.78 10.51 16.65
CA ALA A 425 19.19 11.74 17.16
C ALA A 425 17.68 11.58 17.43
N THR A 426 16.94 10.96 16.50
CA THR A 426 15.52 10.63 16.70
C THR A 426 15.33 9.74 17.94
N ALA A 427 16.18 8.73 18.14
CA ALA A 427 16.15 7.89 19.32
C ALA A 427 16.33 8.67 20.63
N ILE A 428 17.26 9.63 20.65
CA ILE A 428 17.50 10.50 21.81
C ILE A 428 16.27 11.37 22.09
N VAL A 429 15.69 11.97 21.05
CA VAL A 429 14.49 12.81 21.19
C VAL A 429 13.32 11.98 21.73
N VAL A 430 13.01 10.86 21.07
CA VAL A 430 11.89 9.98 21.46
C VAL A 430 12.13 9.38 22.85
N GLY A 431 13.37 9.02 23.19
CA GLY A 431 13.71 8.49 24.52
C GLY A 431 13.53 9.52 25.64
N ASN A 432 13.90 10.78 25.40
CA ASN A 432 13.67 11.86 26.35
C ASN A 432 12.18 12.21 26.49
N LEU A 433 11.42 12.18 25.39
CA LEU A 433 9.96 12.29 25.45
C LEU A 433 9.37 11.15 26.28
N GLY A 434 9.87 9.92 26.12
CA GLY A 434 9.45 8.76 26.92
C GLY A 434 9.74 8.94 28.40
N PHE A 435 10.90 9.53 28.72
CA PHE A 435 11.25 9.89 30.09
C PHE A 435 10.32 10.94 30.68
N TRP A 436 9.97 12.00 29.94
CA TRP A 436 9.00 12.98 30.40
C TRP A 436 7.60 12.40 30.57
N ALA A 437 7.16 11.54 29.64
CA ALA A 437 5.90 10.83 29.79
C ALA A 437 5.89 9.95 31.05
N PHE A 438 6.99 9.24 31.31
CA PHE A 438 7.14 8.40 32.51
C PHE A 438 7.01 9.21 33.81
N LEU A 439 7.67 10.37 33.88
CA LEU A 439 7.56 11.26 35.04
C LEU A 439 6.14 11.79 35.24
N GLY A 440 5.46 12.15 34.14
CA GLY A 440 4.06 12.60 34.17
C GLY A 440 3.10 11.52 34.67
N GLU A 441 3.25 10.29 34.18
CA GLU A 441 2.41 9.14 34.56
C GLU A 441 2.57 8.76 36.04
N HIS A 442 3.76 8.91 36.62
CA HIS A 442 4.04 8.59 38.02
C HIS A 442 3.82 9.77 38.97
N SER A 443 3.17 10.84 38.52
CA SER A 443 2.89 12.05 39.32
C SER A 443 4.15 12.68 39.95
N LEU A 444 5.31 12.50 39.33
CA LEU A 444 6.56 13.19 39.68
C LEU A 444 6.59 14.55 38.97
N TRP A 445 5.63 15.41 39.30
CA TRP A 445 5.25 16.60 38.53
C TRP A 445 6.43 17.49 38.08
N LEU A 446 6.40 17.85 36.80
CA LEU A 446 7.33 18.74 36.07
C LEU A 446 7.57 20.11 36.73
N THR A 447 6.62 20.58 37.52
CA THR A 447 6.64 21.92 38.13
C THR A 447 7.34 21.98 39.49
N LEU A 448 7.60 20.84 40.15
CA LEU A 448 8.11 20.82 41.53
C LEU A 448 9.64 20.76 41.61
N ARG A 449 10.32 20.22 40.58
CA ARG A 449 11.75 19.89 40.61
C ARG A 449 12.41 20.01 39.22
N PRO A 450 12.79 21.22 38.77
CA PRO A 450 13.36 21.43 37.44
C PRO A 450 14.58 20.56 37.13
N GLN A 451 15.36 20.18 38.15
CA GLN A 451 16.57 19.39 37.93
C GLN A 451 16.25 17.99 37.38
N PHE A 452 15.14 17.37 37.80
CA PHE A 452 14.81 16.00 37.37
C PHE A 452 14.36 15.90 35.92
N TRP A 453 13.79 16.94 35.33
CA TRP A 453 13.33 16.90 33.93
C TRP A 453 14.34 17.45 32.92
N LEU A 454 15.25 18.36 33.33
CA LEU A 454 16.23 18.99 32.42
C LEU A 454 17.61 18.33 32.42
N VAL A 455 18.07 17.82 33.57
CA VAL A 455 19.40 17.21 33.67
C VAL A 455 19.51 15.94 32.81
N PRO A 456 18.53 15.00 32.82
CA PRO A 456 18.66 13.78 32.02
C PRO A 456 18.72 14.05 30.50
N PRO A 457 17.83 14.88 29.89
CA PRO A 457 17.96 15.24 28.49
C PRO A 457 19.28 15.93 28.14
N ALA A 458 19.73 16.89 28.95
CA ALA A 458 21.01 17.55 28.73
C ALA A 458 22.18 16.56 28.80
N THR A 459 22.13 15.60 29.72
CA THR A 459 23.16 14.57 29.86
C THR A 459 23.16 13.61 28.66
N THR A 460 21.99 13.18 28.17
CA THR A 460 21.90 12.30 26.99
C THR A 460 22.46 12.98 25.73
N VAL A 461 22.17 14.27 25.53
CA VAL A 461 22.72 15.07 24.42
C VAL A 461 24.23 15.21 24.54
N LEU A 462 24.73 15.48 25.76
CA LEU A 462 26.16 15.61 26.04
C LEU A 462 26.93 14.31 25.75
N VAL A 463 26.40 13.15 26.21
CA VAL A 463 26.98 11.83 25.95
C VAL A 463 26.95 11.51 24.45
N ALA A 464 25.83 11.77 23.78
CA ALA A 464 25.68 11.53 22.34
C ALA A 464 26.66 12.38 21.50
N ALA A 465 26.84 13.65 21.86
CA ALA A 465 27.81 14.54 21.23
C ALA A 465 29.25 14.06 21.49
N HIS A 466 29.54 13.54 22.69
CA HIS A 466 30.85 12.99 23.00
C HIS A 466 31.18 11.73 22.18
N ILE A 467 30.22 10.81 22.01
CA ILE A 467 30.38 9.61 21.18
C ILE A 467 30.60 10.01 19.71
N ASN A 468 29.86 11.01 19.23
CA ASN A 468 29.93 11.47 17.84
C ASN A 468 30.95 12.59 17.58
N ARG A 469 31.86 12.86 18.55
CA ARG A 469 32.82 13.97 18.49
C ARG A 469 33.70 14.01 17.23
N HIS A 470 33.92 12.86 16.59
CA HIS A 470 34.73 12.75 15.37
C HIS A 470 33.96 13.13 14.09
N ARG A 471 32.63 13.23 14.17
CA ARG A 471 31.73 13.54 13.05
C ARG A 471 31.13 14.95 13.13
N LEU A 472 31.28 15.62 14.27
CA LEU A 472 30.74 16.94 14.52
C LEU A 472 31.83 18.02 14.34
N PRO A 473 31.52 19.16 13.72
CA PRO A 473 32.42 20.32 13.71
C PRO A 473 32.77 20.76 15.13
N ALA A 474 34.01 21.21 15.34
CA ALA A 474 34.49 21.62 16.67
C ALA A 474 33.63 22.71 17.32
N ALA A 475 33.15 23.67 16.52
CA ALA A 475 32.25 24.73 16.99
C ALA A 475 30.91 24.18 17.50
N THR A 476 30.30 23.25 16.75
CA THR A 476 29.04 22.59 17.14
C THR A 476 29.22 21.75 18.40
N LEU A 477 30.31 20.99 18.50
CA LEU A 477 30.61 20.18 19.67
C LEU A 477 30.80 21.04 20.93
N SER A 478 31.50 22.17 20.80
CA SER A 478 31.68 23.15 21.87
C SER A 478 30.34 23.73 22.31
N ALA A 479 29.52 24.18 21.36
CA ALA A 479 28.21 24.74 21.64
C ALA A 479 27.31 23.73 22.38
N ILE A 480 27.26 22.48 21.92
CA ILE A 480 26.47 21.42 22.59
C ILE A 480 26.95 21.21 24.03
N ARG A 481 28.26 21.17 24.28
CA ARG A 481 28.80 21.02 25.64
C ARG A 481 28.41 22.18 26.54
N TYR A 482 28.60 23.42 26.09
CA TYR A 482 28.25 24.60 26.86
C TYR A 482 26.76 24.65 27.16
N VAL A 483 25.90 24.49 26.14
CA VAL A 483 24.43 24.50 26.33
C VAL A 483 23.99 23.39 27.28
N SER A 484 24.49 22.17 27.11
CA SER A 484 24.11 21.05 27.99
C SER A 484 24.57 21.28 29.43
N LEU A 485 25.80 21.77 29.65
CA LEU A 485 26.30 22.09 30.98
C LEU A 485 25.53 23.25 31.63
N ILE A 486 25.19 24.29 30.86
CA ILE A 486 24.31 25.37 31.32
C ILE A 486 22.98 24.79 31.78
N VAL A 487 22.33 23.96 30.96
CA VAL A 487 21.02 23.36 31.31
C VAL A 487 21.12 22.50 32.57
N ILE A 488 22.17 21.69 32.72
CA ILE A 488 22.40 20.86 33.92
C ILE A 488 22.52 21.74 35.17
N TYR A 489 23.43 22.71 35.14
CA TYR A 489 23.78 23.47 36.33
C TYR A 489 22.76 24.56 36.67
N VAL A 490 22.22 25.28 35.67
CA VAL A 490 21.17 26.27 35.89
C VAL A 490 19.93 25.59 36.43
N SER A 491 19.54 24.44 35.89
CA SER A 491 18.38 23.72 36.42
C SER A 491 18.55 23.28 37.89
N SER A 492 19.73 22.73 38.24
CA SER A 492 20.04 22.38 39.63
C SER A 492 20.10 23.61 40.54
N THR A 493 20.62 24.74 40.04
CA THR A 493 20.65 26.02 40.78
C THR A 493 19.25 26.57 40.97
N SER A 494 18.38 26.54 39.96
CA SER A 494 16.99 26.98 40.05
C SER A 494 16.24 26.26 41.15
N GLU A 495 16.53 24.98 41.39
CA GLU A 495 15.90 24.22 42.47
C GLU A 495 16.30 24.71 43.88
N VAL A 496 17.53 25.20 44.04
CA VAL A 496 17.98 25.83 45.28
C VAL A 496 17.18 27.10 45.58
N PHE A 497 16.86 27.88 44.54
CA PHE A 497 16.08 29.11 44.67
C PHE A 497 14.58 28.85 44.82
N LEU A 498 14.02 27.90 44.06
CA LEU A 498 12.58 27.58 44.05
C LEU A 498 12.11 26.91 45.35
N ASN A 499 12.95 26.10 45.99
CA ASN A 499 12.64 25.50 47.30
C ASN A 499 12.80 26.47 48.49
N GLY A 500 13.24 27.69 48.22
CA GLY A 500 13.60 28.66 49.24
C GLY A 500 15.04 28.44 49.71
N VAL A 501 15.85 29.48 49.55
CA VAL A 501 17.22 29.50 50.06
C VAL A 501 17.19 29.49 51.59
N GLY A 502 17.65 28.40 52.21
CA GLY A 502 17.71 28.27 53.67
C GLY A 502 16.72 27.28 54.29
N THR A 503 15.87 26.59 53.51
CA THR A 503 14.88 25.62 54.03
C THR A 503 15.40 24.17 54.02
N SER A 504 16.34 23.86 53.13
CA SER A 504 16.92 22.53 52.96
C SER A 504 18.37 22.61 52.49
N LEU A 505 19.22 21.77 53.09
CA LEU A 505 20.63 21.62 52.70
C LEU A 505 20.82 20.75 51.45
N TRP A 506 19.79 20.00 51.03
CA TRP A 506 19.95 19.02 49.96
C TRP A 506 20.23 19.65 48.58
N PRO A 507 19.48 20.66 48.10
CA PRO A 507 19.70 21.20 46.76
C PRO A 507 21.11 21.78 46.55
N PRO A 508 21.70 22.57 47.47
CA PRO A 508 23.09 23.03 47.34
C PRO A 508 24.12 21.90 47.35
N VAL A 509 23.91 20.85 48.16
CA VAL A 509 24.80 19.68 48.21
C VAL A 509 24.78 18.93 46.88
N VAL A 510 23.60 18.71 46.29
CA VAL A 510 23.46 18.10 44.96
C VAL A 510 24.18 18.94 43.89
N LEU A 511 24.04 20.27 43.93
CA LEU A 511 24.74 21.17 43.00
C LEU A 511 26.27 21.07 43.16
N ILE A 512 26.80 21.04 44.39
CA ILE A 512 28.23 20.85 44.66
C ILE A 512 28.73 19.51 44.12
N ILE A 513 27.98 18.42 44.35
CA ILE A 513 28.36 17.07 43.88
C ILE A 513 28.38 17.04 42.36
N LEU A 514 27.32 17.52 41.69
CA LEU A 514 27.26 17.59 40.23
C LEU A 514 28.39 18.43 39.64
N SER A 515 28.71 19.56 40.28
CA SER A 515 29.78 20.47 39.84
C SER A 515 31.16 19.83 39.95
N LEU A 516 31.44 19.17 41.09
CA LEU A 516 32.70 18.44 41.31
C LEU A 516 32.85 17.26 40.35
N VAL A 517 31.79 16.48 40.14
CA VAL A 517 31.77 15.41 39.13
C VAL A 517 32.06 15.99 37.74
N GLY A 518 31.46 17.13 37.40
CA GLY A 518 31.73 17.84 36.16
C GLY A 518 33.20 18.24 36.01
N VAL A 519 33.83 18.78 37.06
CA VAL A 519 35.27 19.13 37.06
C VAL A 519 36.13 17.88 36.83
N VAL A 520 35.87 16.79 37.56
CA VAL A 520 36.61 15.53 37.43
C VAL A 520 36.48 14.95 36.02
N VAL A 521 35.26 14.92 35.48
CA VAL A 521 35.00 14.49 34.09
C VAL A 521 35.70 15.41 33.10
N GLY A 522 35.73 16.72 33.35
CA GLY A 522 36.44 17.70 32.52
C GLY A 522 37.96 17.47 32.47
N ILE A 523 38.56 17.13 33.61
CA ILE A 523 39.98 16.78 33.71
C ILE A 523 40.26 15.47 32.96
N ALA A 524 39.45 14.43 33.20
CA ALA A 524 39.60 13.12 32.56
C ALA A 524 39.42 13.20 31.04
N ALA A 525 38.44 13.97 30.57
CA ALA A 525 38.14 14.14 29.15
C ALA A 525 38.95 15.25 28.46
N ARG A 526 39.80 15.98 29.20
CA ARG A 526 40.53 17.17 28.74
C ARG A 526 39.64 18.16 27.99
N ALA A 527 38.51 18.53 28.62
CA ALA A 527 37.50 19.42 28.05
C ALA A 527 37.34 20.69 28.91
N ARG A 528 37.71 21.84 28.34
CA ARG A 528 37.72 23.13 29.07
C ARG A 528 36.34 23.58 29.54
N SER A 529 35.29 23.32 28.76
CA SER A 529 33.91 23.67 29.08
C SER A 529 33.44 23.09 30.43
N PHE A 530 33.81 21.85 30.73
CA PHE A 530 33.48 21.19 32.00
C PHE A 530 34.21 21.80 33.19
N LEU A 531 35.51 22.11 33.02
CA LEU A 531 36.34 22.70 34.07
C LEU A 531 35.82 24.09 34.46
N TYR A 532 35.56 24.96 33.48
CA TYR A 532 35.07 26.32 33.73
C TYR A 532 33.68 26.31 34.34
N MET A 533 32.74 25.56 33.76
CA MET A 533 31.36 25.53 34.26
C MET A 533 31.28 24.87 35.65
N GLY A 534 31.98 23.74 35.86
CA GLY A 534 31.99 23.07 37.16
C GLY A 534 32.60 23.91 38.27
N THR A 535 33.69 24.64 37.99
CA THR A 535 34.31 25.53 38.99
C THR A 535 33.37 26.70 39.36
N THR A 536 32.76 27.34 38.36
CA THR A 536 31.80 28.44 38.59
C THR A 536 30.59 28.00 39.41
N PHE A 537 29.98 26.86 39.09
CA PHE A 537 28.81 26.39 39.83
C PHE A 537 29.14 25.79 41.20
N THR A 538 30.37 25.29 41.40
CA THR A 538 30.87 24.97 42.74
C THR A 538 30.90 26.22 43.63
N LEU A 539 31.39 27.35 43.09
CA LEU A 539 31.38 28.62 43.82
C LEU A 539 29.96 29.06 44.18
N VAL A 540 29.01 28.97 43.22
CA VAL A 540 27.59 29.29 43.45
C VAL A 540 26.99 28.41 44.55
N ALA A 541 27.27 27.11 44.54
CA ALA A 541 26.80 26.19 45.57
C ALA A 541 27.37 26.50 46.96
N VAL A 542 28.66 26.79 47.06
CA VAL A 542 29.31 27.18 48.33
C VAL A 542 28.70 28.48 48.87
N ILE A 543 28.53 29.51 48.02
CA ILE A 543 27.87 30.76 48.40
C ILE A 543 26.47 30.47 48.95
N THR A 544 25.73 29.57 48.32
CA THR A 544 24.36 29.28 48.73
C THR A 544 24.31 28.48 50.04
N MET A 545 25.27 27.59 50.30
CA MET A 545 25.40 26.90 51.60
C MET A 545 25.78 27.87 52.73
N VAL A 546 26.67 28.83 52.48
CA VAL A 546 27.02 29.88 53.46
C VAL A 546 25.81 30.74 53.78
N TRP A 547 25.02 31.09 52.75
CA TRP A 547 23.76 31.82 52.95
C TRP A 547 22.77 30.99 53.79
N HIS A 548 22.60 29.70 53.49
CA HIS A 548 21.78 28.79 54.29
C HIS A 548 22.22 28.76 55.76
N ALA A 549 23.53 28.64 56.02
CA ALA A 549 24.07 28.66 57.38
C ALA A 549 23.77 29.99 58.11
N SER A 550 23.90 31.13 57.43
CA SER A 550 23.58 32.44 58.01
C SER A 550 22.10 32.61 58.35
N ARG A 551 21.18 32.11 57.50
CA ARG A 551 19.73 32.14 57.75
C ARG A 551 19.33 31.27 58.95
N HIS A 552 19.92 30.09 59.11
CA HIS A 552 19.60 29.18 60.21
C HIS A 552 20.22 29.57 61.56
N ILE A 553 21.42 30.17 61.54
CA ILE A 553 22.14 30.58 62.76
C ILE A 553 21.66 31.97 63.25
N GLY A 554 20.86 32.70 62.46
CA GLY A 554 20.32 34.01 62.83
C GLY A 554 21.35 35.13 62.92
N HIS A 555 22.60 34.86 62.51
CA HIS A 555 23.72 35.78 62.61
C HIS A 555 24.47 35.92 61.28
N VAL A 556 25.02 37.11 61.03
CA VAL A 556 25.69 37.51 59.77
C VAL A 556 27.17 37.11 59.73
N TRP A 557 27.74 36.66 60.86
CA TRP A 557 29.16 36.35 60.97
C TRP A 557 29.68 35.28 59.98
N PRO A 558 28.90 34.24 59.56
CA PRO A 558 29.37 33.28 58.55
C PRO A 558 29.64 33.94 57.19
N TRP A 559 28.90 34.99 56.84
CA TRP A 559 29.11 35.76 55.62
C TRP A 559 30.41 36.55 55.65
N TRP A 560 30.74 37.19 56.78
CA TRP A 560 32.02 37.88 56.98
C TRP A 560 33.19 36.90 56.97
N ALA A 561 33.08 35.78 57.69
CA ALA A 561 34.12 34.74 57.72
C ALA A 561 34.35 34.13 56.34
N PHE A 562 33.28 33.87 55.58
CA PHE A 562 33.40 33.38 54.20
C PHE A 562 34.01 34.41 53.27
N GLY A 563 33.56 35.68 53.31
CA GLY A 563 34.09 36.74 52.46
C GLY A 563 35.57 37.02 52.71
N ILE A 564 35.97 37.08 53.99
CA ILE A 564 37.37 37.25 54.39
C ILE A 564 38.19 36.00 54.01
N GLY A 565 37.70 34.81 54.29
CA GLY A 565 38.37 33.55 53.95
C GLY A 565 38.56 33.37 52.44
N LEU A 566 37.55 33.68 51.63
CA LEU A 566 37.63 33.65 50.17
C LEU A 566 38.62 34.70 49.64
N GLY A 567 38.60 35.92 50.20
CA GLY A 567 39.56 36.98 49.86
C GLY A 567 41.00 36.55 50.15
N VAL A 568 41.26 35.96 51.31
CA VAL A 568 42.58 35.41 51.67
C VAL A 568 42.97 34.25 50.76
N ALA A 569 42.04 33.35 50.42
CA ALA A 569 42.30 32.24 49.52
C ALA A 569 42.65 32.71 48.09
N ILE A 570 41.97 33.74 47.57
CA ILE A 570 42.29 34.34 46.27
C ILE A 570 43.68 34.98 46.29
N LEU A 571 44.01 35.75 47.34
CA LEU A 571 45.34 36.33 47.51
C LEU A 571 46.42 35.24 47.62
N ALA A 572 46.16 34.18 48.38
CA ALA A 572 47.08 33.05 48.49
C ALA A 572 47.25 32.33 47.15
N ALA A 573 46.17 32.10 46.40
CA ALA A 573 46.24 31.50 45.06
C ALA A 573 47.04 32.37 44.09
N LEU A 574 46.82 33.69 44.08
CA LEU A 574 47.59 34.65 43.27
C LEU A 574 49.07 34.63 43.65
N VAL A 575 49.40 34.65 44.95
CA VAL A 575 50.78 34.55 45.44
C VAL A 575 51.41 33.21 45.06
N THR A 576 50.64 32.12 45.06
CA THR A 576 51.14 30.79 44.70
C THR A 576 51.38 30.66 43.19
N LEU A 577 50.47 31.19 42.38
CA LEU A 577 50.63 31.31 40.92
C LEU A 577 51.82 32.21 40.57
N GLU A 578 51.99 33.31 41.30
CA GLU A 578 53.10 34.25 41.13
C GLU A 578 54.44 33.64 41.58
N LYS A 579 54.45 32.80 42.61
CA LYS A 579 55.64 32.03 43.04
C LYS A 579 56.03 30.91 42.07
N GLN A 580 55.08 30.36 41.31
CA GLN A 580 55.34 29.32 40.30
C GLN A 580 55.68 29.88 38.89
N ARG A 581 56.08 31.16 38.79
CA ARG A 581 56.43 31.95 37.59
C ARG A 581 57.54 31.41 36.65
N LYS A 582 57.86 30.12 36.63
CA LYS A 582 58.80 29.59 35.64
C LYS A 582 58.16 29.24 34.30
N ASP A 583 56.86 28.96 34.22
CA ASP A 583 56.19 28.87 32.92
C ASP A 583 54.63 28.86 33.01
N PRO A 584 53.97 30.00 33.32
CA PRO A 584 52.52 30.09 33.28
C PRO A 584 51.98 29.93 31.85
N ALA A 585 52.79 30.31 30.85
CA ALA A 585 52.48 30.12 29.43
C ALA A 585 52.33 28.64 29.12
N HIS A 586 53.22 27.76 29.58
CA HIS A 586 53.06 26.30 29.40
C HIS A 586 51.73 25.75 29.95
N TRP A 587 51.25 26.18 31.13
CA TRP A 587 50.00 25.66 31.70
C TRP A 587 48.78 26.21 30.98
N ILE A 588 48.80 27.50 30.63
CA ILE A 588 47.76 28.14 29.82
C ILE A 588 47.77 27.55 28.41
N ASP A 589 48.92 27.29 27.81
CA ASP A 589 49.12 26.64 26.52
C ASP A 589 48.67 25.18 26.56
N SER A 590 48.97 24.45 27.64
CA SER A 590 48.51 23.09 27.87
C SER A 590 46.99 23.03 27.97
N LEU A 591 46.37 23.97 28.68
CA LEU A 591 44.91 24.14 28.67
C LEU A 591 44.42 24.59 27.30
N HIS A 592 45.16 25.45 26.59
CA HIS A 592 44.86 25.89 25.22
C HIS A 592 44.97 24.78 24.16
N GLN A 593 45.68 23.70 24.47
CA GLN A 593 45.74 22.48 23.66
C GLN A 593 44.58 21.51 23.95
N TRP A 594 43.82 21.70 25.04
CA TRP A 594 42.65 20.88 25.33
C TRP A 594 41.53 21.22 24.35
N LYS A 595 40.91 20.17 23.78
CA LYS A 595 39.85 20.31 22.79
C LYS A 595 38.68 21.10 23.38
N THR A 596 38.27 22.16 22.67
CA THR A 596 37.03 22.90 22.96
C THR A 596 35.80 22.00 22.86
#